data_AF-V3ZX18-F1
#
_entry.id   AF-V3ZX18-F1
#
_cell.length_a   1.000
_cell.length_b   1.000
_cell.length_c   1.000
_cell.angle_alpha   90.00
_cell.angle_beta   90.00
_cell.angle_gamma   90.00
#
_symmetry.space_group_name_H-M   'P 1'
#
loop_
_entity.id
_entity.type
_entity.pdbx_description
1 polymer ?
#
loop_
_entity_poly.entity_id
_entity_poly.type
_entity_poly.pdbx_seq_one_letter_code
_entity_poly.pdbx_strand_id
1 'polypeptide(L)'
;MTMFNGEFGCSTCEEPGITESRGKGYARFYPFRESDAKPQIRNSEDIKNAKKTNRLKGVCGLTGLIAMPWFDVVWGIGDTKKLLYLWFSQTSSGQQYLVGNHLKKISEQLNNIQPPDYVERLPRDIVKTL
;
A
#
# COMPACT_ATOMS: atom_id res chain seq x y z
N MET A 1 23.41 -2.77 6.94
CA MET A 1 22.09 -2.20 6.59
C MET A 1 21.12 -3.36 6.42
N THR A 2 20.23 -3.59 7.39
CA THR A 2 19.19 -4.62 7.29
C THR A 2 18.07 -4.09 6.41
N MET A 3 17.78 -4.78 5.31
CA MET A 3 16.63 -4.48 4.46
C MET A 3 15.37 -4.39 5.34
N PHE A 4 14.61 -3.29 5.27
CA PHE A 4 13.48 -3.03 6.17
C PHE A 4 12.46 -4.19 6.18
N ASN A 5 12.26 -4.84 5.03
CA ASN A 5 11.21 -5.83 4.85
C ASN A 5 11.68 -7.29 5.05
N GLY A 6 12.97 -7.51 5.35
CA GLY A 6 13.52 -8.86 5.62
C GLY A 6 13.29 -9.86 4.48
N GLU A 7 13.24 -11.16 4.83
CA GLU A 7 13.07 -12.26 3.87
C GLU A 7 11.72 -12.19 3.13
N PHE A 8 10.66 -11.94 3.89
CA PHE A 8 9.27 -11.94 3.45
C PHE A 8 8.79 -10.51 3.25
N GLY A 9 9.28 -9.86 2.19
CA GLY A 9 9.05 -8.43 2.00
C GLY A 9 7.74 -8.01 1.30
N CYS A 10 6.99 -8.95 0.74
CA CYS A 10 5.75 -8.66 0.01
C CYS A 10 4.61 -8.34 1.00
N SER A 11 3.76 -7.35 0.72
CA SER A 11 2.61 -7.02 1.59
C SER A 11 1.45 -8.00 1.45
N THR A 12 1.37 -8.74 0.35
CA THR A 12 0.22 -9.61 0.02
C THR A 12 0.50 -11.10 0.13
N CYS A 13 1.74 -11.53 -0.11
CA CYS A 13 2.13 -12.94 -0.04
C CYS A 13 3.27 -13.20 0.96
N GLU A 14 3.40 -14.45 1.36
CA GLU A 14 4.46 -14.97 2.23
C GLU A 14 5.58 -15.65 1.46
N GLU A 15 5.75 -15.30 0.18
CA GLU A 15 6.84 -15.83 -0.60
C GLU A 15 8.18 -15.25 -0.09
N PRO A 16 9.18 -16.09 0.22
CA PRO A 16 10.49 -15.61 0.57
C PRO A 16 11.16 -15.01 -0.67
N GLY A 17 11.72 -13.81 -0.52
CA GLY A 17 12.51 -13.18 -1.56
C GLY A 17 13.99 -13.57 -1.46
N ILE A 18 14.64 -13.74 -2.61
CA ILE A 18 16.09 -13.99 -2.70
C ILE A 18 16.79 -12.65 -2.90
N THR A 19 17.86 -12.40 -2.15
CA THR A 19 18.68 -11.20 -2.32
C THR A 19 19.86 -11.53 -3.22
N GLU A 20 19.90 -10.92 -4.39
CA GLU A 20 20.96 -11.13 -5.38
C GLU A 20 21.66 -9.82 -5.72
N SER A 21 22.93 -9.90 -6.10
CA SER A 21 23.67 -8.73 -6.57
C SER A 21 23.14 -8.30 -7.95
N ARG A 22 22.88 -7.00 -8.11
CA ARG A 22 22.45 -6.39 -9.38
C ARG A 22 23.22 -5.10 -9.61
N GLY A 23 24.15 -5.13 -10.57
CA GLY A 23 25.00 -3.98 -10.88
C GLY A 23 25.84 -3.56 -9.67
N LYS A 24 25.68 -2.32 -9.21
CA LYS A 24 26.41 -1.75 -8.06
C LYS A 24 25.74 -1.98 -6.70
N GLY A 25 24.66 -2.76 -6.62
CA GLY A 25 23.92 -2.96 -5.38
C GLY A 25 23.32 -4.36 -5.26
N TYR A 26 22.49 -4.54 -4.24
CA TYR A 26 21.70 -5.76 -4.04
C TYR A 26 20.23 -5.44 -4.24
N ALA A 27 19.51 -6.35 -4.90
CA ALA A 27 18.08 -6.27 -5.05
C ALA A 27 17.43 -7.57 -4.56
N ARG A 28 16.19 -7.46 -4.10
CA ARG A 28 15.39 -8.61 -3.72
C ARG A 28 14.51 -9.02 -4.89
N PHE A 29 14.53 -10.31 -5.20
CA PHE A 29 13.79 -10.92 -6.29
C PHE A 29 12.82 -11.95 -5.74
N TYR A 30 11.67 -12.03 -6.37
CA TYR A 30 10.69 -13.08 -6.14
C TYR A 30 10.66 -13.97 -7.38
N PRO A 31 10.55 -15.30 -7.22
CA PRO A 31 10.59 -16.22 -8.33
C PRO A 31 9.44 -15.96 -9.29
N PHE A 32 9.76 -15.88 -10.58
CA PHE A 32 8.75 -15.92 -11.63
C PHE A 32 8.18 -17.34 -11.71
N ARG A 33 6.84 -17.48 -11.77
CA ARG A 33 6.16 -18.77 -11.88
C ARG A 33 5.43 -18.83 -13.22
N GLU A 34 5.74 -19.85 -14.03
CA GLU A 34 5.06 -20.09 -15.31
C GLU A 34 3.68 -20.76 -15.13
N SER A 35 3.48 -21.49 -14.03
CA SER A 35 2.21 -22.11 -13.68
C SER A 35 1.25 -21.15 -12.98
N ASP A 36 -0.06 -21.39 -13.06
CA ASP A 36 -1.11 -20.72 -12.26
C ASP A 36 -0.97 -20.88 -10.72
N ALA A 37 0.08 -21.55 -10.25
CA ALA A 37 0.38 -21.74 -8.84
C ALA A 37 0.69 -20.40 -8.16
N LYS A 38 -0.34 -19.82 -7.52
CA LYS A 38 -0.21 -18.59 -6.73
C LYS A 38 0.70 -18.81 -5.51
N PRO A 39 1.48 -17.80 -5.10
CA PRO A 39 2.20 -17.86 -3.84
C PRO A 39 1.22 -17.95 -2.67
N GLN A 40 1.68 -18.43 -1.52
CA GLN A 40 0.89 -18.41 -0.29
C GLN A 40 0.54 -16.96 0.05
N ILE A 41 -0.76 -16.65 0.08
CA ILE A 41 -1.27 -15.34 0.47
C ILE A 41 -1.08 -15.16 1.98
N ARG A 42 -0.77 -13.94 2.43
CA ARG A 42 -0.67 -13.63 3.85
C ARG A 42 -2.00 -13.86 4.56
N ASN A 43 -1.93 -14.39 5.75
CA ASN A 43 -3.06 -14.39 6.66
C ASN A 43 -3.08 -13.07 7.47
N SER A 44 -4.21 -12.37 7.46
CA SER A 44 -4.45 -11.19 8.30
C SER A 44 -4.26 -11.48 9.80
N GLU A 45 -4.47 -12.72 10.25
CA GLU A 45 -4.21 -13.16 11.63
C GLU A 45 -2.72 -13.25 11.96
N ASP A 46 -1.90 -13.72 11.01
CA ASP A 46 -0.43 -13.75 11.18
C ASP A 46 0.10 -12.33 11.37
N ILE A 47 -0.46 -11.36 10.65
CA ILE A 47 -0.09 -9.94 10.80
C ILE A 47 -0.50 -9.42 12.18
N LYS A 48 -1.70 -9.78 12.70
CA LYS A 48 -2.14 -9.40 14.05
C LYS A 48 -1.20 -9.91 15.15
N ASN A 49 -0.56 -11.05 14.91
CA ASN A 49 0.39 -11.64 15.84
C ASN A 49 1.78 -10.98 15.80
N ALA A 50 2.06 -10.11 14.82
CA ALA A 50 3.33 -9.37 14.73
C ALA A 50 3.44 -8.34 15.86
N LYS A 51 4.29 -8.61 16.86
CA LYS A 51 4.54 -7.68 17.96
C LYS A 51 5.50 -6.58 17.52
N LYS A 52 5.36 -5.37 18.09
CA LYS A 52 6.27 -4.22 17.85
C LYS A 52 7.76 -4.58 18.02
N THR A 53 8.07 -5.55 18.87
CA THR A 53 9.44 -5.95 19.23
C THR A 53 9.98 -7.15 18.45
N ASN A 54 9.14 -7.87 17.68
CA ASN A 54 9.58 -9.03 16.92
C ASN A 54 8.97 -9.02 15.52
N ARG A 55 9.81 -8.83 14.49
CA ARG A 55 9.39 -8.84 13.10
C ARG A 55 8.92 -10.25 12.74
N LEU A 56 7.64 -10.39 12.41
CA LEU A 56 7.10 -11.64 11.92
C LEU A 56 6.95 -11.55 10.41
N LYS A 57 7.71 -12.36 9.67
CA LYS A 57 7.65 -12.40 8.19
C LYS A 57 7.68 -11.01 7.54
N GLY A 58 8.61 -10.15 7.95
CA GLY A 58 8.79 -8.80 7.36
C GLY A 58 7.81 -7.73 7.84
N VAL A 59 6.77 -8.09 8.60
CA VAL A 59 5.84 -7.12 9.20
C VAL A 59 6.47 -6.47 10.43
N CYS A 60 6.50 -5.15 10.45
CA CYS A 60 7.08 -4.36 11.53
C CYS A 60 6.00 -3.57 12.27
N GLY A 61 5.49 -4.15 13.36
CA GLY A 61 4.47 -3.53 14.20
C GLY A 61 3.08 -3.54 13.59
N LEU A 62 2.11 -3.10 14.40
CA LEU A 62 0.70 -3.07 14.05
C LEU A 62 0.26 -1.62 13.79
N THR A 63 -0.57 -1.42 12.76
CA THR A 63 -1.26 -0.15 12.53
C THR A 63 -2.61 -0.18 13.24
N GLY A 64 -3.17 1.00 13.56
CA GLY A 64 -4.52 1.08 14.13
C GLY A 64 -5.61 0.48 13.23
N LEU A 65 -5.35 0.37 11.92
CA LEU A 65 -6.30 -0.21 10.95
C LEU A 65 -6.55 -1.70 11.21
N ILE A 66 -5.61 -2.41 11.82
CA ILE A 66 -5.75 -3.82 12.18
C ILE A 66 -6.88 -4.05 13.21
N ALA A 67 -7.21 -3.01 13.99
CA ALA A 67 -8.29 -3.07 14.98
C ALA A 67 -9.69 -2.89 14.36
N MET A 68 -9.80 -2.47 13.09
CA MET A 68 -11.09 -2.27 12.44
C MET A 68 -11.64 -3.61 11.92
N PRO A 69 -12.82 -4.08 12.39
CA PRO A 69 -13.36 -5.39 12.02
C PRO A 69 -13.62 -5.56 10.51
N TRP A 70 -13.88 -4.46 9.81
CA TRP A 70 -14.19 -4.41 8.38
C TRP A 70 -12.96 -4.15 7.50
N PHE A 71 -11.76 -4.04 8.07
CA PHE A 71 -10.54 -3.74 7.33
C PHE A 71 -9.61 -4.95 7.31
N ASP A 72 -9.40 -5.50 6.12
CA ASP A 72 -8.37 -6.50 5.90
C ASP A 72 -7.03 -5.81 5.56
N VAL A 73 -6.05 -6.03 6.41
CA VAL A 73 -4.73 -5.38 6.31
C VAL A 73 -3.88 -5.91 5.16
N VAL A 74 -4.07 -7.17 4.73
CA VAL A 74 -3.39 -7.78 3.59
C VAL A 74 -3.87 -7.16 2.29
N TRP A 75 -5.17 -6.88 2.20
CA TRP A 75 -5.80 -6.29 1.01
C TRP A 75 -5.90 -4.77 1.02
N GLY A 76 -5.81 -4.15 2.21
CA GLY A 76 -6.07 -2.73 2.41
C GLY A 76 -4.82 -1.85 2.48
N ILE A 77 -3.65 -2.40 2.85
CA ILE A 77 -2.40 -1.62 2.90
C ILE A 77 -1.71 -1.67 1.55
N GLY A 78 -1.91 -0.62 0.75
CA GLY A 78 -1.15 -0.39 -0.49
C GLY A 78 -1.99 0.03 -1.67
N ASP A 79 -3.31 -0.12 -1.59
CA ASP A 79 -4.17 0.25 -2.71
C ASP A 79 -4.77 1.64 -2.52
N THR A 80 -3.91 2.64 -2.37
CA THR A 80 -4.29 4.06 -2.51
C THR A 80 -5.07 4.25 -3.81
N LYS A 81 -4.75 3.48 -4.86
CA LYS A 81 -5.46 3.47 -6.13
C LYS A 81 -6.91 2.97 -5.99
N LYS A 82 -7.18 1.95 -5.18
CA LYS A 82 -8.53 1.48 -4.85
C LYS A 82 -9.30 2.44 -3.96
N LEU A 83 -8.66 3.11 -2.99
CA LEU A 83 -9.31 4.18 -2.24
C LEU A 83 -9.71 5.34 -3.17
N LEU A 84 -8.79 5.79 -4.02
CA LEU A 84 -9.07 6.80 -5.04
C LEU A 84 -10.20 6.32 -5.98
N TYR A 85 -10.19 5.05 -6.39
CA TYR A 85 -11.25 4.48 -7.20
C TYR A 85 -12.60 4.52 -6.48
N LEU A 86 -12.69 4.09 -5.22
CA LEU A 86 -13.95 4.13 -4.45
C LEU A 86 -14.45 5.55 -4.22
N TRP A 87 -13.55 6.51 -4.00
CA TRP A 87 -13.88 7.90 -3.72
C TRP A 87 -14.26 8.71 -4.97
N PHE A 88 -13.66 8.40 -6.12
CA PHE A 88 -13.79 9.23 -7.33
C PHE A 88 -14.45 8.52 -8.52
N SER A 89 -14.57 7.19 -8.52
CA SER A 89 -15.21 6.46 -9.63
C SER A 89 -16.72 6.63 -9.64
N GLN A 90 -17.29 6.87 -10.83
CA GLN A 90 -18.73 6.87 -11.03
C GLN A 90 -19.38 5.50 -10.76
N THR A 91 -18.61 4.41 -10.76
CA THR A 91 -19.13 3.08 -10.36
C THR A 91 -19.59 3.05 -8.90
N SER A 92 -19.11 3.99 -8.08
CA SER A 92 -19.54 4.17 -6.69
C SER A 92 -20.68 5.19 -6.56
N SER A 93 -21.37 5.54 -7.66
CA SER A 93 -22.55 6.42 -7.64
C SER A 93 -23.63 5.90 -6.68
N GLY A 94 -24.18 6.81 -5.88
CA GLY A 94 -25.18 6.50 -4.85
C GLY A 94 -24.60 6.02 -3.51
N GLN A 95 -23.28 5.84 -3.41
CA GLN A 95 -22.63 5.46 -2.16
C GLN A 95 -22.29 6.70 -1.31
N GLN A 96 -22.45 6.58 0.01
CA GLN A 96 -22.21 7.70 0.94
C GLN A 96 -20.75 8.17 0.99
N TYR A 97 -19.81 7.31 0.58
CA TYR A 97 -18.38 7.62 0.56
C TYR A 97 -17.89 8.21 -0.77
N LEU A 98 -18.76 8.36 -1.79
CA LEU A 98 -18.38 8.97 -3.06
C LEU A 98 -18.18 10.47 -2.87
N VAL A 99 -16.98 10.95 -3.18
CA VAL A 99 -16.62 12.38 -3.15
C VAL A 99 -16.32 12.94 -4.55
N GLY A 100 -16.47 12.12 -5.61
CA GLY A 100 -16.27 12.49 -7.01
C GLY A 100 -17.00 13.76 -7.46
N ASN A 101 -18.17 14.05 -6.88
CA ASN A 101 -18.94 15.25 -7.20
C ASN A 101 -18.25 16.56 -6.76
N HIS A 102 -17.24 16.48 -5.88
CA HIS A 102 -16.48 17.62 -5.37
C HIS A 102 -15.06 17.70 -5.97
N LEU A 103 -14.78 16.97 -7.05
CA LEU A 103 -13.43 16.85 -7.61
C LEU A 103 -12.75 18.20 -7.89
N LYS A 104 -13.47 19.17 -8.46
CA LYS A 104 -12.95 20.52 -8.72
C LYS A 104 -12.48 21.22 -7.44
N LYS A 105 -13.35 21.24 -6.43
CA LYS A 105 -13.07 21.85 -5.12
C LYS A 105 -11.89 21.16 -4.43
N ILE A 106 -11.82 19.84 -4.49
CA ILE A 106 -10.70 19.07 -3.92
C ILE A 106 -9.40 19.41 -4.65
N SER A 107 -9.41 19.48 -5.98
CA SER A 107 -8.22 19.84 -6.76
C SER A 107 -7.72 21.25 -6.45
N GLU A 108 -8.64 22.22 -6.35
CA GLU A 108 -8.30 23.59 -5.93
C GLU A 108 -7.65 23.62 -4.54
N GLN A 109 -8.19 22.89 -3.57
CA GLN A 109 -7.60 22.83 -2.23
C GLN A 109 -6.23 22.16 -2.23
N LEU A 110 -6.05 21.07 -2.97
CA LEU A 110 -4.77 20.39 -3.09
C LEU A 110 -3.68 21.31 -3.69
N ASN A 111 -4.02 22.05 -4.74
CA ASN A 111 -3.09 23.00 -5.37
C ASN A 111 -2.72 24.19 -4.47
N ASN A 112 -3.54 24.49 -3.46
CA ASN A 112 -3.28 25.57 -2.51
C ASN A 112 -2.50 25.11 -1.26
N ILE A 113 -2.18 23.82 -1.12
CA ILE A 113 -1.35 23.33 -0.02
C ILE A 113 0.08 23.85 -0.20
N GLN A 114 0.59 24.55 0.82
CA GLN A 114 1.98 24.96 0.90
C GLN A 114 2.72 24.05 1.87
N PRO A 115 3.37 22.97 1.39
CA PRO A 115 4.18 22.13 2.26
C PRO A 115 5.50 22.83 2.61
N PRO A 116 6.20 22.38 3.67
CA PRO A 116 7.54 22.84 3.97
C PRO A 116 8.53 22.57 2.83
N ASP A 117 9.59 23.38 2.77
CA ASP A 117 10.56 23.42 1.64
C ASP A 117 11.28 22.10 1.35
N TYR A 118 11.32 21.16 2.30
CA TYR A 118 11.92 19.83 2.12
C TYR A 118 10.99 18.85 1.39
N VAL A 119 9.74 19.22 1.10
CA VAL A 119 8.79 18.39 0.34
C VAL A 119 8.94 18.70 -1.15
N GLU A 120 9.72 17.89 -1.84
CA GLU A 120 10.02 18.09 -3.27
C GLU A 120 8.82 17.84 -4.21
N ARG A 121 7.82 17.07 -3.75
CA ARG A 121 6.65 16.71 -4.57
C ARG A 121 5.40 17.42 -4.09
N LEU A 122 5.01 18.45 -4.83
CA LEU A 122 3.75 19.15 -4.62
C LEU A 122 2.55 18.31 -5.07
N PRO A 123 1.36 18.51 -4.47
CA PRO A 123 0.12 17.94 -4.96
C PRO A 123 -0.11 18.30 -6.44
N ARG A 124 -0.69 17.37 -7.20
CA ARG A 124 -1.01 17.56 -8.62
C ARG A 124 -2.51 17.77 -8.79
N ASP A 125 -2.87 18.48 -9.84
CA ASP A 125 -4.26 18.64 -10.26
C ASP A 125 -4.88 17.28 -10.59
N ILE A 126 -5.78 16.84 -9.71
CA ILE A 126 -6.42 15.52 -9.82
C ILE A 126 -7.48 15.47 -10.91
N VAL A 127 -8.04 16.62 -11.35
CA VAL A 127 -9.00 16.68 -12.46
C VAL A 127 -8.31 16.31 -13.78
N LYS A 128 -7.02 16.62 -13.91
CA LYS A 128 -6.22 16.30 -15.10
C LYS A 128 -5.65 14.89 -15.11
N THR A 129 -5.69 14.21 -13.96
CA THR A 129 -4.95 12.96 -13.73
C THR A 129 -5.86 11.73 -13.60
N LEU A 130 -7.12 11.93 -13.19
CA LEU A 130 -8.18 10.91 -13.11
C LEU A 130 -9.05 10.94 -14.36
#